data_AF-A0A3N4HSV8-F1
#
_entry.id   AF-A0A3N4HSV8-F1
#
_cell.length_a   1.000
_cell.length_b   1.000
_cell.length_c   1.000
_cell.angle_alpha   90.00
_cell.angle_beta   90.00
_cell.angle_gamma   90.00
#
_symmetry.space_group_name_H-M   'P 1'
#
loop_
_entity.id
_entity.type
_entity.pdbx_description
1 polymer ?
#
loop_
_entity_poly.entity_id
_entity_poly.type
_entity_poly.pdbx_seq_one_letter_code
_entity_poly.pdbx_strand_id
1 'polypeptide(L)'
;RTIRLQPRLKRLFTLCVAQRMAQWSTTQDALPRTQNGFRSGYRTADNIFIIRTMQETHNLTNTSLFACSADVSKAFDNVSRPLLFELLSACGLNGALLD
;
A
#
# COMPACT_ATOMS: atom_id res chain seq x y z
N ARG A 1 -3.78 7.85 18.63
CA ARG A 1 -3.76 6.62 17.79
C ARG A 1 -4.62 5.57 18.48
N THR A 2 -5.77 5.21 17.90
CA THR A 2 -6.68 4.23 18.51
C THR A 2 -6.24 2.82 18.12
N ILE A 3 -6.06 1.92 19.08
CA ILE A 3 -5.73 0.51 18.83
C ILE A 3 -6.99 -0.30 19.08
N ARG A 4 -7.49 -1.01 18.05
CA ARG A 4 -8.65 -1.90 18.16
C ARG A 4 -8.18 -3.34 18.33
N LEU A 5 -8.41 -3.91 19.51
CA LEU A 5 -8.20 -5.34 19.74
C LEU A 5 -9.32 -6.14 19.04
N GLN A 6 -8.93 -7.19 18.32
CA GLN A 6 -9.86 -8.06 17.61
C GLN A 6 -9.96 -9.41 18.33
N PRO A 7 -11.16 -10.02 18.41
CA PRO A 7 -11.31 -11.40 18.84
C PRO A 7 -10.43 -12.35 18.00
N ARG A 8 -9.92 -13.42 18.62
CA ARG A 8 -8.94 -14.33 17.99
C ARG A 8 -9.43 -14.90 16.65
N LEU A 9 -10.69 -15.34 16.59
CA LEU A 9 -11.29 -15.88 15.37
C LEU A 9 -11.40 -14.83 14.26
N LYS A 10 -11.82 -13.60 14.62
CA LYS A 10 -11.86 -12.48 13.67
C LYS A 10 -10.47 -12.18 13.12
N ARG A 11 -9.45 -12.12 13.99
CA ARG A 11 -8.07 -11.89 13.58
C ARG A 11 -7.59 -12.98 12.62
N LEU A 12 -7.83 -14.26 12.95
CA LEU A 12 -7.47 -15.39 12.10
C LEU A 12 -8.12 -15.27 10.72
N PHE A 13 -9.43 -15.03 10.68
CA PHE A 13 -10.14 -14.84 9.42
C PHE A 13 -9.55 -13.68 8.59
N THR A 14 -9.32 -12.52 9.21
CA THR A 14 -8.72 -11.38 8.50
C THR A 14 -7.30 -11.65 8.01
N LEU A 15 -6.53 -12.49 8.71
CA LEU A 15 -5.20 -12.92 8.25
C LEU A 15 -5.30 -13.80 7.01
N CYS A 16 -6.24 -14.76 6.98
CA CYS A 16 -6.48 -15.58 5.79
C CYS A 16 -6.89 -14.73 4.59
N VAL A 17 -7.79 -13.76 4.79
CA VAL A 17 -8.19 -12.82 3.74
C VAL A 17 -6.99 -11.98 3.27
N ALA A 18 -6.23 -11.39 4.20
CA ALA A 18 -5.07 -10.57 3.86
C ALA A 18 -4.01 -11.35 3.06
N GLN A 19 -3.76 -12.61 3.42
CA GLN A 19 -2.83 -13.48 2.69
C GLN A 19 -3.31 -13.73 1.25
N ARG A 20 -4.61 -14.03 1.06
CA ARG A 20 -5.19 -14.23 -0.27
C ARG A 20 -5.11 -12.97 -1.12
N MET A 21 -5.41 -11.80 -0.54
CA MET A 21 -5.31 -10.52 -1.23
C MET A 21 -3.86 -10.19 -1.62
N ALA A 22 -2.88 -10.48 -0.75
CA ALA A 22 -1.46 -10.26 -1.05
C ALA A 22 -0.96 -11.17 -2.18
N GLN A 23 -1.41 -12.43 -2.21
CA GLN A 23 -1.09 -13.35 -3.31
C GLN A 23 -1.72 -12.88 -4.63
N TRP A 24 -2.99 -12.48 -4.59
CA TRP A 24 -3.67 -11.94 -5.77
C TRP A 24 -2.96 -10.68 -6.30
N SER A 25 -2.63 -9.72 -5.44
CA SER A 25 -2.00 -8.46 -5.87
C SER A 25 -0.63 -8.68 -6.50
N THR A 26 0.11 -9.70 -6.04
CA THR A 26 1.39 -10.09 -6.62
C THR A 26 1.20 -10.80 -7.97
N THR A 27 0.22 -11.70 -8.07
CA THR A 27 -0.02 -12.50 -9.28
C THR A 27 -0.54 -11.65 -10.44
N GLN A 28 -1.36 -10.64 -10.14
CA GLN A 28 -1.95 -9.73 -11.12
C GLN A 28 -1.13 -8.45 -11.35
N ASP A 29 0.03 -8.32 -10.71
CA ASP A 29 0.83 -7.08 -10.64
C ASP A 29 -0.04 -5.83 -10.36
N ALA A 30 -1.02 -5.98 -9.47
CA ALA A 30 -2.08 -4.99 -9.25
C ALA A 30 -1.57 -3.72 -8.55
N LEU A 31 -0.33 -3.72 -8.03
CA LEU A 31 0.27 -2.60 -7.32
C LEU A 31 1.46 -2.05 -8.10
N PRO A 32 1.56 -0.72 -8.25
CA PRO A 32 2.69 -0.12 -8.96
C PRO A 32 4.00 -0.45 -8.25
N ARG A 33 5.09 -0.48 -9.03
CA ARG A 33 6.45 -0.77 -8.51
C ARG A 33 6.93 0.23 -7.47
N THR A 34 6.38 1.44 -7.47
CA THR A 34 6.66 2.51 -6.51
C THR A 34 5.97 2.32 -5.16
N GLN A 35 5.03 1.36 -5.05
CA GLN A 35 4.35 1.07 -3.80
C GLN A 35 5.11 0.02 -2.98
N ASN A 36 5.80 0.49 -1.94
CA ASN A 36 6.59 -0.35 -1.05
C ASN A 36 5.85 -0.70 0.26
N GLY A 37 4.97 0.19 0.72
CA GLY A 37 4.25 0.01 1.99
C GLY A 37 3.37 -1.23 1.97
N PHE A 38 3.42 -2.01 3.06
CA PHE A 38 2.60 -3.21 3.27
C PHE A 38 2.75 -4.29 2.17
N ARG A 39 3.86 -4.28 1.41
CA ARG A 39 4.15 -5.25 0.35
C ARG A 39 5.27 -6.19 0.79
N SER A 40 5.05 -7.50 0.62
CA SER A 40 6.07 -8.51 0.95
C SER A 40 7.31 -8.31 0.08
N GLY A 41 8.50 -8.41 0.69
CA GLY A 41 9.78 -8.22 0.00
C GLY A 41 10.24 -6.77 -0.16
N TYR A 42 9.41 -5.79 0.18
CA TYR A 42 9.76 -4.36 0.12
C TYR A 42 10.02 -3.81 1.53
N ARG A 43 10.99 -2.91 1.65
CA ARG A 43 11.40 -2.30 2.92
C ARG A 43 11.34 -0.79 2.84
N THR A 44 11.23 -0.14 4.00
CA THR A 44 11.30 1.33 4.09
C THR A 44 12.67 1.86 3.68
N ALA A 45 13.73 1.07 3.88
CA ALA A 45 15.09 1.40 3.48
C ALA A 45 15.21 1.63 1.96
N ASP A 46 14.42 0.92 1.14
CA ASP A 46 14.46 1.05 -0.32
C ASP A 46 14.06 2.48 -0.75
N ASN A 47 12.99 3.03 -0.17
CA ASN A 47 12.55 4.40 -0.47
C ASN A 47 13.55 5.45 0.01
N ILE A 48 14.17 5.24 1.18
CA ILE A 48 15.22 6.14 1.70
C ILE A 48 16.43 6.13 0.76
N PHE A 49 16.82 4.95 0.29
CA PHE A 49 17.91 4.80 -0.68
C PHE A 49 17.59 5.56 -1.97
N ILE A 50 16.40 5.37 -2.56
CA ILE A 50 15.98 6.07 -3.79
C ILE A 50 16.06 7.59 -3.61
N ILE A 51 15.50 8.14 -2.53
CA ILE A 51 15.52 9.59 -2.27
C ILE A 51 16.97 10.09 -2.13
N ARG A 52 17.81 9.35 -1.42
CA ARG A 52 19.22 9.71 -1.25
C ARG A 52 19.97 9.69 -2.58
N THR A 53 19.76 8.68 -3.40
CA THR A 53 20.35 8.59 -4.75
C THR A 53 19.91 9.76 -5.63
N MET A 54 18.63 10.16 -5.57
CA MET A 54 18.14 11.35 -6.29
C MET A 54 18.84 12.62 -5.81
N GLN A 55 19.01 12.80 -4.49
CA GLN A 55 19.73 13.94 -3.91
C GLN A 55 21.20 13.97 -4.37
N GLU A 56 21.90 12.85 -4.26
CA GLU A 56 23.31 12.73 -4.66
C GLU A 56 23.49 12.98 -6.16
N THR A 57 22.61 12.45 -7.01
CA THR A 57 22.64 12.65 -8.46
C THR A 57 22.49 14.14 -8.81
N HIS A 58 21.50 14.82 -8.22
CA HIS A 58 21.26 16.22 -8.50
C HIS A 58 22.35 17.17 -7.96
N ASN A 59 22.98 16.80 -6.84
CA ASN A 59 24.17 17.50 -6.34
C ASN A 59 25.34 17.38 -7.32
N LEU A 60 25.55 16.20 -7.91
CA LEU A 60 26.62 15.96 -8.88
C LEU A 60 26.39 16.69 -10.21
N THR A 61 25.14 16.78 -10.67
CA THR A 61 24.79 17.47 -11.92
C THR A 61 24.53 18.97 -11.75
N ASN A 62 24.66 19.49 -10.52
CA ASN A 62 24.41 20.89 -10.16
C ASN A 62 23.01 21.38 -10.60
N THR A 63 22.01 20.54 -10.38
CA THR A 63 20.60 20.79 -10.73
C THR A 63 19.73 20.76 -9.48
N SER A 64 18.63 21.51 -9.47
CA SER A 64 17.70 21.52 -8.34
C SER A 64 16.83 20.27 -8.28
N LEU A 65 16.70 19.67 -7.09
CA LEU A 65 15.71 18.65 -6.77
C LEU A 65 14.59 19.25 -5.93
N PHE A 66 13.34 19.09 -6.36
CA PHE A 66 12.15 19.48 -5.58
C PHE A 66 11.43 18.23 -5.10
N ALA A 67 11.02 18.22 -3.84
CA ALA A 67 10.28 17.10 -3.24
C ALA A 67 9.12 17.62 -2.39
N CYS A 68 8.04 16.84 -2.34
CA CYS A 68 6.87 17.11 -1.51
C CYS A 68 6.56 15.88 -0.66
N SER A 69 6.33 16.08 0.64
CA SER A 69 5.82 15.04 1.53
C SER A 69 4.31 15.20 1.66
N ALA A 70 3.56 14.30 1.02
CA ALA A 70 2.11 14.24 1.13
C ALA A 70 1.70 13.15 2.13
N ASP A 71 0.78 13.46 3.04
CA ASP A 71 0.20 12.51 4.00
C ASP A 71 -1.32 12.59 3.98
N VAL A 72 -1.98 11.44 4.14
CA VAL A 72 -3.45 11.33 4.10
C VAL A 72 -4.00 11.32 5.52
N SER A 73 -4.73 12.38 5.88
CA SER A 73 -5.40 12.48 7.17
C SER A 73 -6.40 11.34 7.38
N LYS A 74 -6.23 10.59 8.47
CA LYS A 74 -7.11 9.47 8.89
C LYS A 74 -7.42 8.49 7.75
N ALA A 75 -6.38 8.06 7.04
CA ALA A 75 -6.50 7.21 5.84
C ALA A 75 -7.43 5.99 5.97
N PHE A 76 -7.52 5.33 7.14
CA PHE A 76 -8.42 4.20 7.31
C PHE A 76 -9.87 4.57 7.65
N ASP A 77 -10.07 5.73 8.29
CA ASP A 77 -11.41 6.18 8.72
C ASP A 77 -12.16 6.90 7.58
N ASN A 78 -11.41 7.52 6.65
CA ASN A 78 -11.96 8.34 5.57
C ASN A 78 -12.20 7.58 4.26
N VAL A 79 -11.95 6.28 4.19
CA VAL A 79 -12.16 5.48 2.97
C VAL A 79 -13.66 5.20 2.77
N SER A 80 -14.19 5.63 1.62
CA SER A 80 -15.53 5.26 1.16
C SER A 80 -15.57 3.76 0.82
N ARG A 81 -16.38 2.99 1.56
CA ARG A 81 -16.51 1.54 1.34
C ARG A 81 -17.12 1.18 -0.02
N PRO A 82 -18.19 1.86 -0.51
CA PRO A 82 -18.72 1.58 -1.84
C PRO A 82 -17.67 1.79 -2.94
N LEU A 83 -16.97 2.93 -2.90
CA LEU A 83 -15.92 3.25 -3.89
C LEU A 83 -14.76 2.24 -3.82
N LEU A 84 -14.36 1.83 -2.61
CA LEU A 84 -13.32 0.83 -2.44
C LEU A 84 -13.69 -0.49 -3.13
N PHE A 85 -14.91 -0.98 -2.93
CA PHE A 85 -15.35 -2.24 -3.54
C PHE A 85 -15.50 -2.13 -5.06
N GLU A 86 -16.01 -1.01 -5.56
CA GLU A 86 -16.07 -0.71 -7.00
C GLU A 86 -14.67 -0.75 -7.64
N LEU A 87 -13.69 -0.08 -7.03
CA LEU A 87 -12.31 -0.08 -7.51
C LEU A 87 -11.67 -1.47 -7.46
N LEU A 88 -11.92 -2.25 -6.40
CA LEU A 88 -11.41 -3.61 -6.29
C LEU A 88 -11.97 -4.52 -7.39
N SER A 89 -13.28 -4.43 -7.66
CA SER A 89 -13.91 -5.18 -8.75
C SER A 89 -13.38 -4.75 -10.12
N ALA A 90 -13.20 -3.44 -10.35
CA ALA A 90 -12.60 -2.90 -11.56
C ALA A 90 -11.14 -3.35 -11.78
N CYS A 91 -10.38 -3.57 -10.70
CA CYS A 91 -9.04 -4.16 -10.75
C CYS A 91 -9.05 -5.69 -11.00
N GLY A 92 -10.23 -6.32 -11.09
CA GLY A 92 -10.37 -7.76 -11.31
C GLY A 92 -10.37 -8.60 -10.04
N LEU A 93 -10.47 -7.99 -8.86
CA LEU A 93 -10.68 -8.72 -7.61
C LEU A 93 -12.19 -8.95 -7.42
N ASN A 94 -12.65 -10.16 -7.71
CA ASN A 94 -14.05 -10.56 -7.60
C ASN A 94 -14.23 -11.78 -6.68
N GLY A 95 -15.44 -11.97 -6.17
CA GLY A 95 -15.85 -13.19 -5.46
C GLY A 95 -16.75 -12.92 -4.26
N ALA A 96 -17.32 -14.00 -3.71
CA ALA A 96 -18.35 -13.98 -2.66
C ALA A 96 -17.99 -13.27 -1.33
N LEU A 97 -16.76 -12.76 -1.18
CA LEU A 97 -16.38 -11.92 -0.05
C LEU A 97 -16.64 -10.41 -0.32
N LEU A 98 -16.74 -10.04 -1.59
CA LEU A 98 -16.91 -8.66 -2.08
C LEU A 98 -18.31 -8.43 -2.65
N ASP A 99 -19.03 -9.51 -3.00
CA ASP A 99 -20.46 -9.54 -3.34
C ASP A 99 -21.34 -9.54 -2.07
#